data_AF-A0A379FFW4-F1
#
_entry.id   AF-A0A379FFW4-F1
#
_cell.length_a   1.000
_cell.length_b   1.000
_cell.length_c   1.000
_cell.angle_alpha   90.00
_cell.angle_beta   90.00
_cell.angle_gamma   90.00
#
_symmetry.space_group_name_H-M   'P 1'
#
loop_
_entity.id
_entity.type
_entity.pdbx_description
1 polymer ?
#
loop_
_entity_poly.entity_id
_entity_poly.type
_entity_poly.pdbx_seq_one_letter_code
_entity_poly.pdbx_strand_id
1 'polypeptide(L)'
;MNLFDPKPKNVLHKNFKYLVERKRTRSGERCYSIMGRRTLDKNNEKEKFLNEFQTTFNSSFWELYLNKAFKELGFNIDYSKESPDFCLSTADGYTLNIEAVVADTPTNILASYDPSLKLLSDDKFIDECTIKLLGRLKSKLDLFKGVNGKKHPYNSLEHVKGNPFVVAVAPFNNGIFFFSKQYIY
;
A
#
# COMPACT_ATOMS: atom_id res chain seq x y z
N MET A 1 -19.34 -5.42 6.61
CA MET A 1 -17.98 -5.93 6.82
C MET A 1 -17.30 -5.09 7.89
N ASN A 2 -16.79 -5.71 8.93
CA ASN A 2 -15.99 -5.03 9.94
C ASN A 2 -14.50 -5.32 9.65
N LEU A 3 -13.76 -4.31 9.21
CA LEU A 3 -12.33 -4.44 8.89
C LEU A 3 -11.49 -4.73 10.15
N PHE A 4 -12.01 -4.38 11.33
CA PHE A 4 -11.26 -4.35 12.58
C PHE A 4 -11.54 -5.54 13.50
N ASP A 5 -12.39 -6.48 13.09
CA ASP A 5 -12.61 -7.71 13.85
C ASP A 5 -11.57 -8.75 13.42
N PRO A 6 -10.63 -9.14 14.31
CA PRO A 6 -9.57 -10.07 13.96
C PRO A 6 -10.13 -11.46 13.63
N LYS A 7 -9.64 -12.08 12.56
CA LYS A 7 -9.95 -13.47 12.25
C LYS A 7 -9.11 -14.40 13.15
N PRO A 8 -9.69 -15.46 13.74
CA PRO A 8 -9.00 -16.31 14.73
C PRO A 8 -7.69 -16.94 14.25
N LYS A 9 -7.56 -17.21 12.95
CA LYS A 9 -6.39 -17.90 12.37
C LYS A 9 -5.29 -16.94 11.89
N ASN A 10 -5.49 -15.63 11.93
CA ASN A 10 -4.55 -14.67 11.36
C ASN A 10 -3.45 -14.30 12.36
N VAL A 11 -2.19 -14.35 11.92
CA VAL A 11 -1.08 -13.69 12.61
C VAL A 11 -1.17 -12.20 12.31
N LEU A 12 -1.63 -11.42 13.29
CA LEU A 12 -1.92 -10.00 13.09
C LEU A 12 -0.66 -9.15 12.97
N HIS A 13 -0.65 -8.24 11.99
CA HIS A 13 0.41 -7.26 11.82
C HIS A 13 0.51 -6.31 13.01
N LYS A 14 1.74 -5.89 13.38
CA LYS A 14 1.98 -4.99 14.53
C LYS A 14 1.16 -3.70 14.47
N ASN A 15 1.06 -3.08 13.29
CA ASN A 15 0.33 -1.83 13.11
C ASN A 15 -1.19 -2.05 13.13
N PHE A 16 -1.66 -3.23 12.70
CA PHE A 16 -3.07 -3.61 12.86
C PHE A 16 -3.42 -3.80 14.33
N LYS A 17 -2.59 -4.53 15.10
CA LYS A 17 -2.76 -4.67 16.56
C LYS A 17 -2.79 -3.30 17.25
N TYR A 18 -1.81 -2.45 16.94
CA TYR A 18 -1.74 -1.10 17.49
C TYR A 18 -3.01 -0.28 17.21
N LEU A 19 -3.56 -0.38 15.99
CA LEU A 19 -4.80 0.31 15.60
C LEU A 19 -6.03 -0.21 16.37
N VAL A 20 -6.11 -1.51 16.62
CA VAL A 20 -7.21 -2.14 17.38
C VAL A 20 -7.09 -1.86 18.88
N GLU A 21 -5.87 -1.85 19.43
CA GLU A 21 -5.58 -1.67 20.86
C GLU A 21 -5.73 -0.20 21.34
N ARG A 22 -5.24 0.79 20.56
CA ARG A 22 -5.44 2.22 20.88
C ARG A 22 -6.83 2.67 20.48
N LYS A 23 -7.82 2.20 21.25
CA LYS A 23 -9.25 2.61 21.28
C LYS A 23 -9.80 3.10 19.94
N ARG A 24 -10.64 2.24 19.35
CA ARG A 24 -11.80 2.56 18.49
C ARG A 24 -12.35 3.98 18.71
N THR A 25 -11.76 5.00 18.09
CA THR A 25 -12.51 6.23 17.91
C THR A 25 -13.56 5.86 16.88
N ARG A 26 -14.85 5.95 17.25
CA ARG A 26 -15.97 5.64 16.34
C ARG A 26 -15.81 6.31 14.97
N SER A 27 -15.15 7.46 14.94
CA SER A 27 -14.80 8.23 13.73
C SER A 27 -13.78 7.52 12.84
N GLY A 28 -12.65 7.04 13.39
CA GLY A 28 -11.61 6.36 12.61
C GLY A 28 -12.09 5.06 11.98
N GLU A 29 -12.74 4.20 12.76
CA GLU A 29 -13.31 2.93 12.25
C GLU A 29 -14.35 3.18 11.16
N ARG A 30 -15.18 4.23 11.32
CA ARG A 30 -16.19 4.61 10.35
C ARG A 30 -15.55 5.10 9.06
N CYS A 31 -14.50 5.92 9.11
CA CYS A 31 -13.77 6.36 7.92
C CYS A 31 -13.20 5.18 7.14
N TYR A 32 -12.46 4.28 7.80
CA TYR A 32 -11.89 3.09 7.15
C TYR A 32 -12.95 2.13 6.62
N SER A 33 -14.02 1.90 7.40
CA SER A 33 -15.13 1.05 6.96
C SER A 33 -15.89 1.64 5.78
N ILE A 34 -16.00 2.98 5.68
CA ILE A 34 -16.59 3.66 4.51
C ILE A 34 -15.66 3.51 3.30
N MET A 35 -14.35 3.66 3.48
CA MET A 35 -13.37 3.45 2.41
C MET A 35 -13.43 2.01 1.88
N GLY A 36 -13.40 1.00 2.76
CA GLY A 36 -13.34 -0.40 2.35
C GLY A 36 -14.62 -0.93 1.69
N ARG A 37 -15.78 -0.38 2.04
CA ARG A 37 -17.07 -0.74 1.40
C ARG A 37 -17.15 -0.35 -0.08
N ARG A 38 -16.40 0.66 -0.52
CA ARG A 38 -16.43 1.13 -1.92
C ARG A 38 -15.32 0.54 -2.79
N THR A 39 -14.38 -0.20 -2.20
CA THR A 39 -13.21 -0.77 -2.90
C THR A 39 -13.42 -2.24 -3.27
N LEU A 40 -14.33 -2.94 -2.60
CA LEU A 40 -14.49 -4.39 -2.72
C LEU A 40 -15.94 -4.71 -3.09
N ASP A 41 -16.27 -4.80 -4.37
CA ASP A 41 -17.61 -5.19 -4.82
C ASP A 41 -17.73 -6.70 -5.13
N LYS A 42 -16.62 -7.43 -5.33
CA LYS A 42 -16.63 -8.88 -5.59
C LYS A 42 -16.41 -9.69 -4.30
N ASN A 43 -17.23 -10.72 -4.08
CA ASN A 43 -17.23 -11.50 -2.83
C ASN A 43 -15.90 -12.23 -2.52
N ASN A 44 -15.17 -12.69 -3.54
CA ASN A 44 -13.90 -13.40 -3.33
C ASN A 44 -12.72 -12.46 -3.03
N GLU A 45 -12.75 -11.22 -3.54
CA GLU A 45 -11.73 -10.21 -3.26
C GLU A 45 -11.88 -9.64 -1.83
N LYS A 46 -13.11 -9.58 -1.31
CA LYS A 46 -13.39 -9.14 0.07
C LYS A 46 -12.68 -9.99 1.11
N GLU A 47 -12.72 -11.31 0.96
CA GLU A 47 -12.12 -12.20 1.96
C GLU A 47 -10.59 -12.13 1.94
N LYS A 48 -10.01 -12.11 0.74
CA LYS A 48 -8.57 -11.94 0.54
C LYS A 48 -8.10 -10.61 1.11
N PHE A 49 -8.77 -9.50 0.77
CA PHE A 49 -8.42 -8.18 1.31
C PHE A 49 -8.52 -8.14 2.84
N LEU A 50 -9.58 -8.74 3.43
CA LEU A 50 -9.69 -8.82 4.89
C LEU A 50 -8.50 -9.56 5.53
N ASN A 51 -8.04 -10.64 4.90
CA ASN A 51 -6.88 -11.36 5.40
C ASN A 51 -5.63 -10.48 5.32
N GLU A 52 -5.36 -9.89 4.15
CA GLU A 52 -4.18 -9.05 3.92
C GLU A 52 -4.19 -7.79 4.78
N PHE A 53 -5.35 -7.17 4.99
CA PHE A 53 -5.54 -6.03 5.88
C PHE A 53 -5.17 -6.38 7.33
N GLN A 54 -5.35 -7.63 7.75
CA GLN A 54 -4.98 -8.06 9.11
C GLN A 54 -3.54 -8.55 9.22
N THR A 55 -3.03 -9.25 8.21
CA THR A 55 -1.73 -9.95 8.27
C THR A 55 -0.56 -9.13 7.74
N THR A 56 -0.77 -8.36 6.66
CA THR A 56 0.26 -7.50 6.04
C THR A 56 0.03 -6.03 6.38
N PHE A 57 -1.24 -5.63 6.45
CA PHE A 57 -1.78 -4.32 6.85
C PHE A 57 -1.24 -3.11 6.07
N ASN A 58 0.06 -2.80 6.13
CA ASN A 58 0.61 -1.58 5.54
C ASN A 58 0.34 -1.46 4.03
N SER A 59 0.50 -2.55 3.27
CA SER A 59 0.19 -2.57 1.83
C SER A 59 -1.30 -2.37 1.57
N SER A 60 -2.16 -3.18 2.19
CA SER A 60 -3.62 -3.09 2.03
C SER A 60 -4.18 -1.76 2.53
N PHE A 61 -3.57 -1.17 3.56
CA PHE A 61 -3.90 0.16 4.04
C PHE A 61 -3.53 1.23 3.01
N TRP A 62 -2.34 1.12 2.41
CA TRP A 62 -1.90 2.07 1.40
C TRP A 62 -2.78 2.03 0.15
N GLU A 63 -3.12 0.84 -0.33
CA GLU A 63 -4.09 0.66 -1.43
C GLU A 63 -5.47 1.23 -1.07
N LEU A 64 -5.95 0.99 0.16
CA LEU A 64 -7.22 1.54 0.64
C LEU A 64 -7.22 3.08 0.65
N TYR A 65 -6.12 3.67 1.11
CA TYR A 65 -5.93 5.12 1.13
C TYR A 65 -5.90 5.68 -0.30
N LEU A 66 -5.09 5.11 -1.20
CA LEU A 66 -4.98 5.54 -2.59
C LEU A 66 -6.33 5.46 -3.31
N ASN A 67 -7.07 4.37 -3.14
CA ASN A 67 -8.41 4.22 -3.71
C ASN A 67 -9.34 5.37 -3.30
N LYS A 68 -9.33 5.74 -2.01
CA LYS A 68 -10.12 6.86 -1.51
C LYS A 68 -9.62 8.19 -2.07
N ALA A 69 -8.32 8.43 -2.04
CA ALA A 69 -7.70 9.66 -2.51
C ALA A 69 -8.03 9.92 -4.00
N PHE A 70 -7.88 8.92 -4.86
CA PHE A 70 -8.21 9.04 -6.29
C PHE A 70 -9.68 9.34 -6.52
N LYS A 71 -10.59 8.71 -5.77
CA LYS A 71 -12.02 9.03 -5.83
C LYS A 71 -12.33 10.46 -5.39
N GLU A 72 -11.65 10.96 -4.36
CA GLU A 72 -11.83 12.34 -3.89
C GLU A 72 -11.24 13.37 -4.86
N LEU A 73 -10.20 13.00 -5.60
CA LEU A 73 -9.64 13.79 -6.69
C LEU A 73 -10.49 13.75 -7.99
N GLY A 74 -11.58 12.98 -7.99
CA GLY A 74 -12.48 12.86 -9.14
C GLY A 74 -11.97 11.93 -10.25
N PHE A 75 -10.96 11.10 -9.98
CA PHE A 75 -10.50 10.11 -10.94
C PHE A 75 -11.46 8.91 -10.99
N ASN A 76 -11.61 8.35 -12.19
CA ASN A 76 -12.34 7.11 -12.39
C ASN A 76 -11.36 5.93 -12.28
N ILE A 77 -11.69 4.92 -11.47
CA ILE A 77 -10.85 3.74 -11.25
C ILE A 77 -11.44 2.57 -12.04
N ASP A 78 -10.66 1.98 -12.96
CA ASP A 78 -11.04 0.79 -13.71
C ASP A 78 -10.68 -0.49 -12.94
N TYR A 79 -11.67 -1.05 -12.23
CA TYR A 79 -11.54 -2.30 -11.48
C TYR A 79 -11.54 -3.57 -12.35
N SER A 80 -11.64 -3.45 -13.68
CA SER A 80 -11.51 -4.59 -14.59
C SER A 80 -10.05 -4.98 -14.86
N LYS A 81 -9.09 -4.11 -14.53
CA LYS A 81 -7.66 -4.34 -14.70
C LYS A 81 -7.05 -4.82 -13.39
N GLU A 82 -6.46 -6.02 -13.40
CA GLU A 82 -5.85 -6.62 -12.20
C GLU A 82 -4.42 -6.12 -11.92
N SER A 83 -3.77 -5.49 -12.91
CA SER A 83 -2.42 -4.94 -12.76
C SER A 83 -2.17 -3.82 -13.77
N PRO A 84 -1.39 -2.79 -13.45
CA PRO A 84 -0.87 -2.42 -12.12
C PRO A 84 -1.99 -2.20 -11.09
N ASP A 85 -1.65 -2.04 -9.81
CA ASP A 85 -2.64 -1.98 -8.70
C ASP A 85 -3.83 -1.02 -8.96
N PHE A 86 -3.61 0.07 -9.71
CA PHE A 86 -4.68 0.94 -10.20
C PHE A 86 -4.51 1.32 -11.68
N CYS A 87 -5.61 1.25 -12.43
CA CYS A 87 -5.76 1.88 -13.74
C CYS A 87 -6.80 3.00 -13.61
N LEU A 88 -6.38 4.24 -13.83
CA LEU A 88 -7.18 5.43 -13.61
C LEU A 88 -7.42 6.18 -14.90
N SER A 89 -8.55 6.89 -14.99
CA SER A 89 -8.74 7.96 -15.96
C SER A 89 -9.09 9.29 -15.28
N THR A 90 -8.53 10.38 -15.80
CA THR A 90 -8.88 11.75 -15.39
C THR A 90 -10.12 12.24 -16.15
N ALA A 91 -10.75 13.32 -15.65
CA ALA A 91 -11.88 13.93 -16.33
C ALA A 91 -11.55 14.40 -17.77
N ASP A 92 -10.28 14.77 -18.00
CA ASP A 92 -9.78 15.21 -19.31
C ASP A 92 -9.37 14.05 -20.23
N GLY A 93 -9.61 12.79 -19.81
CA GLY A 93 -9.39 11.60 -20.64
C GLY A 93 -7.97 11.02 -20.60
N TYR A 94 -7.10 11.48 -19.70
CA TYR A 94 -5.77 10.88 -19.53
C TYR A 94 -5.85 9.57 -18.73
N THR A 95 -5.14 8.55 -19.18
CA THR A 95 -5.01 7.27 -18.47
C THR A 95 -3.73 7.24 -17.65
N LEU A 96 -3.81 6.80 -16.39
CA LEU A 96 -2.68 6.64 -15.48
C LEU A 96 -2.66 5.23 -14.91
N ASN A 97 -1.49 4.61 -14.87
CA ASN A 97 -1.30 3.29 -14.28
C ASN A 97 -0.42 3.40 -13.05
N ILE A 98 -0.89 2.93 -11.91
CA ILE A 98 -0.23 3.17 -10.62
C ILE A 98 0.04 1.83 -9.93
N GLU A 99 1.27 1.64 -9.50
CA GLU A 99 1.67 0.53 -8.64
C GLU A 99 1.93 1.06 -7.22
N ALA A 100 1.30 0.47 -6.22
CA ALA A 100 1.44 0.83 -4.82
C ALA A 100 2.67 0.13 -4.21
N VAL A 101 3.53 0.91 -3.55
CA VAL A 101 4.74 0.41 -2.90
C VAL A 101 4.79 0.87 -1.46
N VAL A 102 5.00 -0.08 -0.56
CA VAL A 102 5.29 0.19 0.84
C VAL A 102 6.74 -0.14 1.16
N ALA A 103 7.37 0.73 1.96
CA ALA A 103 8.72 0.53 2.49
C ALA A 103 8.65 0.41 4.02
N ASP A 104 8.51 -0.82 4.51
CA ASP A 104 8.50 -1.12 5.95
C ASP A 104 9.90 -1.00 6.56
N THR A 105 9.99 -0.91 7.88
CA THR A 105 11.28 -1.00 8.59
C THR A 105 12.04 -2.30 8.22
N PRO A 106 13.35 -2.25 7.93
CA PRO A 106 14.17 -3.44 7.71
C PRO A 106 14.16 -4.40 8.91
N THR A 107 14.09 -5.71 8.67
CA THR A 107 13.95 -6.73 9.72
C THR A 107 15.15 -6.80 10.66
N ASN A 108 16.35 -6.58 10.12
CA ASN A 108 17.62 -6.47 10.86
C ASN A 108 17.62 -5.32 11.87
N ILE A 109 16.89 -4.24 11.62
CA ILE A 109 16.77 -3.08 12.51
C ILE A 109 15.70 -3.32 13.57
N LEU A 110 14.59 -3.98 13.22
CA LEU A 110 13.50 -4.26 14.15
C LEU A 110 13.94 -5.10 15.36
N ALA A 111 14.94 -5.95 15.21
CA ALA A 111 15.49 -6.78 16.29
C ALA A 111 16.27 -5.97 17.34
N SER A 112 16.82 -4.81 16.97
CA SER A 112 17.59 -3.92 17.84
C SER A 112 16.84 -2.64 18.22
N TYR A 113 15.54 -2.57 17.92
CA TYR A 113 14.73 -1.35 18.02
C TYR A 113 14.20 -1.13 19.43
N ASP A 114 14.73 -0.12 20.11
CA ASP A 114 14.12 0.49 21.30
C ASP A 114 13.30 1.73 20.87
N PRO A 115 11.96 1.74 21.02
CA PRO A 115 11.12 2.88 20.70
C PRO A 115 11.45 4.17 21.49
N SER A 116 12.22 4.07 22.58
CA SER A 116 12.64 5.19 23.42
C SER A 116 13.90 5.89 22.91
N LEU A 117 14.65 5.27 21.99
CA LEU A 117 15.83 5.88 21.36
C LEU A 117 15.37 6.78 20.21
N LYS A 118 15.71 8.08 20.28
CA LYS A 118 15.41 9.12 19.29
C LYS A 118 15.85 8.69 17.88
N LEU A 119 14.91 8.13 17.14
CA LEU A 119 15.16 7.52 15.84
C LEU A 119 14.88 8.50 14.71
N LEU A 120 15.72 9.53 14.57
CA LEU A 120 15.69 10.44 13.42
C LEU A 120 17.09 10.92 12.96
N SER A 121 18.17 10.41 13.56
CA SER A 121 19.54 10.85 13.26
C SER A 121 20.58 9.72 13.22
N ASP A 122 20.15 8.47 13.03
CA ASP A 122 21.06 7.36 12.77
C ASP A 122 21.19 7.18 11.27
N ASP A 123 22.30 7.62 10.68
CA ASP A 123 22.58 7.52 9.24
C ASP A 123 22.42 6.07 8.76
N LYS A 124 22.77 5.09 9.59
CA LYS A 124 22.61 3.67 9.28
C LYS A 124 21.15 3.28 9.09
N PHE A 125 20.24 3.84 9.89
CA PHE A 125 18.81 3.58 9.73
C PHE A 125 18.29 4.13 8.41
N ILE A 126 18.72 5.34 8.04
CA ILE A 126 18.34 5.97 6.77
C ILE A 126 18.88 5.16 5.58
N ASP A 127 20.14 4.71 5.65
CA ASP A 127 20.77 3.91 4.60
C ASP A 127 20.02 2.60 4.37
N GLU A 128 19.73 1.86 5.43
CA GLU A 128 19.03 0.58 5.36
C GLU A 128 17.59 0.74 4.83
N CYS A 129 16.89 1.80 5.25
CA CYS A 129 15.57 2.14 4.69
C CYS A 129 15.66 2.50 3.20
N THR A 130 16.69 3.25 2.81
CA THR A 130 16.94 3.67 1.43
C THR A 130 17.24 2.46 0.54
N ILE A 131 18.13 1.57 0.97
CA ILE A 131 18.46 0.32 0.25
C ILE A 131 17.20 -0.53 0.06
N LYS A 132 16.39 -0.69 1.12
CA LYS A 132 15.14 -1.45 1.02
C LYS A 132 14.15 -0.82 0.05
N LEU A 133 13.98 0.50 0.08
CA LEU A 133 13.11 1.21 -0.86
C LEU A 133 13.61 1.06 -2.30
N LEU A 134 14.90 1.26 -2.55
CA LEU A 134 15.52 1.08 -3.87
C LEU A 134 15.31 -0.35 -4.39
N GLY A 135 15.44 -1.35 -3.52
CA GLY A 135 15.14 -2.74 -3.87
C GLY A 135 13.69 -2.92 -4.32
N ARG A 136 12.72 -2.31 -3.63
CA ARG A 136 11.30 -2.34 -4.02
C ARG A 136 11.05 -1.64 -5.35
N LEU A 137 11.61 -0.45 -5.55
CA LEU A 137 11.50 0.29 -6.81
C LEU A 137 12.09 -0.51 -7.97
N LYS A 138 13.27 -1.11 -7.78
CA LYS A 138 13.89 -2.00 -8.77
C LYS A 138 12.98 -3.18 -9.10
N SER A 139 12.40 -3.85 -8.10
CA SER A 139 11.46 -4.95 -8.35
C SER A 139 10.26 -4.50 -9.19
N LYS A 140 9.69 -3.31 -8.94
CA LYS A 140 8.57 -2.79 -9.75
C LYS A 140 9.00 -2.43 -11.17
N LEU A 141 10.21 -1.88 -11.34
CA LEU A 141 10.80 -1.65 -12.66
C LEU A 141 10.98 -2.96 -13.43
N ASP A 142 11.41 -4.04 -12.76
CA ASP A 142 11.57 -5.35 -13.37
C ASP A 142 10.22 -5.95 -13.81
N LEU A 143 9.15 -5.77 -13.01
CA LEU A 143 7.78 -6.14 -13.40
C LEU A 143 7.30 -5.36 -14.62
N PHE A 144 7.65 -4.07 -14.70
CA PHE A 144 7.30 -3.21 -15.82
C PHE A 144 8.04 -3.60 -17.10
N LYS A 145 9.35 -3.86 -17.02
CA LYS A 145 10.19 -4.20 -18.17
C LYS A 145 10.07 -5.66 -18.63
N GLY A 146 9.72 -6.58 -17.73
CA GLY A 146 9.67 -8.01 -18.02
C GLY A 146 11.01 -8.72 -17.93
N VAL A 147 11.83 -8.34 -16.96
CA VAL A 147 13.12 -9.00 -16.71
C VAL A 147 12.88 -10.47 -16.32
N ASN A 148 13.84 -11.35 -16.60
CA ASN A 148 13.80 -12.80 -16.31
C ASN A 148 12.71 -13.58 -17.05
N GLY A 149 12.37 -13.18 -18.28
CA GLY A 149 11.48 -13.97 -19.14
C GLY A 149 10.00 -13.92 -18.73
N LYS A 150 9.58 -12.85 -18.04
CA LYS A 150 8.18 -12.66 -17.68
C LYS A 150 7.33 -12.56 -18.95
N LYS A 151 6.38 -13.48 -19.12
CA LYS A 151 5.54 -13.61 -20.33
C LYS A 151 4.65 -12.39 -20.63
N HIS A 152 4.24 -11.69 -19.57
CA HIS A 152 3.35 -10.52 -19.64
C HIS A 152 3.87 -9.41 -18.71
N PRO A 153 4.88 -8.62 -19.12
CA PRO A 153 5.31 -7.44 -18.39
C PRO A 153 4.25 -6.34 -18.41
N TYR A 154 4.27 -5.43 -17.43
CA TYR A 154 3.26 -4.37 -17.39
C TYR A 154 3.31 -3.48 -18.63
N ASN A 155 4.49 -3.18 -19.19
CA ASN A 155 4.60 -2.38 -20.42
C ASN A 155 3.97 -3.02 -21.67
N SER A 156 3.63 -4.32 -21.62
CA SER A 156 2.96 -5.04 -22.70
C SER A 156 1.44 -5.02 -22.59
N LEU A 157 0.90 -4.62 -21.43
CA LEU A 157 -0.53 -4.54 -21.20
C LEU A 157 -1.14 -3.37 -21.99
N GLU A 158 -2.29 -3.62 -22.62
CA GLU A 158 -2.93 -2.64 -23.52
C GLU A 158 -3.22 -1.30 -22.84
N HIS A 159 -3.71 -1.32 -21.60
CA HIS A 159 -4.02 -0.11 -20.83
C HIS A 159 -2.78 0.60 -20.27
N VAL A 160 -1.62 -0.05 -20.25
CA VAL A 160 -0.34 0.53 -19.78
C VAL A 160 0.48 1.08 -20.94
N LYS A 161 0.44 0.43 -22.10
CA LYS A 161 1.26 0.78 -23.26
C LYS A 161 0.95 2.20 -23.73
N GLY A 162 1.97 3.06 -23.74
CA GLY A 162 1.84 4.46 -24.16
C GLY A 162 1.22 5.39 -23.11
N ASN A 163 0.84 4.87 -21.93
CA ASN A 163 0.32 5.65 -20.82
C ASN A 163 1.36 5.75 -19.69
N PRO A 164 1.32 6.82 -18.88
CA PRO A 164 2.17 6.94 -17.70
C PRO A 164 2.05 5.75 -16.75
N PHE A 165 3.20 5.30 -16.25
CA PHE A 165 3.34 4.32 -15.17
C PHE A 165 3.97 5.00 -13.95
N VAL A 166 3.25 5.01 -12.85
CA VAL A 166 3.54 5.76 -11.62
C VAL A 166 3.75 4.78 -10.48
N VAL A 167 4.70 5.07 -9.59
CA VAL A 167 4.94 4.25 -8.39
C VAL A 167 4.60 5.08 -7.15
N ALA A 168 3.47 4.77 -6.53
CA ALA A 168 3.00 5.49 -5.34
C ALA A 168 3.64 4.89 -4.08
N VAL A 169 4.51 5.65 -3.40
CA VAL A 169 5.35 5.13 -2.30
C VAL A 169 4.87 5.62 -0.93
N ALA A 170 4.57 4.68 -0.02
CA ALA A 170 4.36 4.97 1.39
C ALA A 170 5.52 4.43 2.25
N PRO A 171 6.32 5.31 2.88
CA PRO A 171 7.33 4.89 3.84
C PRO A 171 6.66 4.56 5.19
N PHE A 172 6.76 3.30 5.63
CA PHE A 172 6.32 2.83 6.96
C PHE A 172 7.51 2.43 7.83
N ASN A 173 8.66 3.04 7.58
CA ASN A 173 9.92 2.76 8.24
C ASN A 173 10.00 3.33 9.66
N ASN A 174 9.37 4.47 9.93
CA ASN A 174 9.33 5.06 11.26
C ASN A 174 8.26 4.35 12.12
N GLY A 175 8.62 3.97 13.35
CA GLY A 175 7.74 3.22 14.27
C GLY A 175 6.42 3.91 14.65
N ILE A 176 6.18 5.13 14.15
CA ILE A 176 4.92 5.86 14.31
C ILE A 176 4.19 5.90 12.97
N PHE A 177 3.42 4.84 12.73
CA PHE A 177 2.51 4.61 11.58
C PHE A 177 1.64 5.83 11.19
N PHE A 178 1.33 6.72 12.14
CA PHE A 178 0.44 7.86 11.93
C PHE A 178 1.13 9.16 11.48
N PHE A 179 2.47 9.25 11.52
CA PHE A 179 3.19 10.49 11.20
C PHE A 179 4.15 10.37 10.00
N SER A 180 4.17 9.25 9.28
CA SER A 180 4.98 9.18 8.06
C SER A 180 4.35 10.05 6.97
N LYS A 181 5.15 10.97 6.42
CA LYS A 181 4.77 11.72 5.21
C LYS A 181 4.67 10.74 4.05
N GLN A 182 3.51 10.71 3.39
CA GLN A 182 3.26 9.91 2.20
C GLN A 182 3.63 10.75 0.97
N TYR A 183 4.37 10.16 0.03
CA TYR A 183 4.80 10.84 -1.19
C TYR A 183 4.25 10.10 -2.41
N ILE A 184 3.66 10.84 -3.34
CA ILE A 184 3.33 10.34 -4.67
C ILE A 184 4.43 10.89 -5.59
N TYR A 185 5.22 10.01 -6.20
CA TYR A 185 6.27 10.34 -7.17
C TYR A 185 5.80 10.01 -8.58
#